data_AF-A0A968KJ88-F1
#
_entry.id   AF-A0A968KJ88-F1
#
_cell.length_a   1.000
_cell.length_b   1.000
_cell.length_c   1.000
_cell.angle_alpha   90.00
_cell.angle_beta   90.00
_cell.angle_gamma   90.00
#
_symmetry.space_group_name_H-M   'P 1'
#
loop_
_entity.id
_entity.type
_entity.pdbx_description
1 polymer ?
#
loop_
_entity_poly.entity_id
_entity_poly.type
_entity_poly.pdbx_seq_one_letter_code
_entity_poly.pdbx_strand_id
1 'polypeptide(L)' 'IKTNLPTGNLENLEAVVRNIRKNPQIVREPFVTGLQFVRVSEANKEILRKFIESRVIDRRSGERHRAKL' A
#
# COMPACT_ATOMS: atom_id res chain seq x y z
N ILE A 1 -17.25 -2.67 10.29
CA ILE A 1 -15.86 -2.17 10.10
C ILE A 1 -15.99 -0.74 9.58
N LYS A 2 -15.59 0.27 10.38
CA LYS A 2 -15.60 1.68 9.96
C LYS A 2 -14.25 2.00 9.29
N THR A 3 -14.26 2.28 8.00
CA THR A 3 -13.08 2.77 7.27
C THR A 3 -13.26 4.26 7.00
N ASN A 4 -12.63 5.10 7.81
CA ASN A 4 -12.26 6.45 7.37
C ASN A 4 -10.81 6.36 6.84
N LEU A 5 -10.56 7.00 5.69
CA LEU A 5 -9.27 7.47 5.14
C LEU A 5 -8.13 7.56 6.18
N PRO A 6 -6.81 7.41 5.91
CA PRO A 6 -5.98 6.80 4.84
C PRO A 6 -5.18 5.59 5.39
N THR A 7 -5.71 4.96 6.44
CA THR A 7 -5.08 3.89 7.22
C THR A 7 -6.14 2.84 7.57
N GLY A 8 -5.75 1.58 7.56
CA GLY A 8 -6.61 0.48 7.99
C GLY A 8 -5.75 -0.60 8.62
N ASN A 9 -6.31 -1.32 9.59
CA ASN A 9 -5.63 -2.43 10.22
C ASN A 9 -6.10 -3.73 9.57
N LEU A 10 -5.13 -4.57 9.21
CA LEU A 10 -5.34 -5.95 8.82
C LEU A 10 -4.60 -6.82 9.84
N GLU A 11 -5.35 -7.63 10.57
CA GLU A 11 -4.82 -8.48 11.63
C GLU A 11 -5.08 -9.95 11.31
N ASN A 12 -4.25 -10.84 11.88
CA ASN A 12 -4.38 -12.30 11.76
C ASN A 12 -4.39 -12.81 10.30
N LEU A 13 -3.60 -12.19 9.43
CA LEU A 13 -3.45 -12.60 8.03
C LEU A 13 -2.19 -13.43 7.82
N GLU A 14 -2.34 -14.51 7.07
CA GLU A 14 -1.22 -15.31 6.59
C GLU A 14 -0.63 -14.67 5.32
N ALA A 15 0.68 -14.45 5.32
CA ALA A 15 1.42 -13.89 4.21
C ALA A 15 2.76 -14.61 3.99
N VAL A 16 3.17 -14.68 2.73
CA VAL A 16 4.46 -15.25 2.31
C VAL A 16 5.36 -14.12 1.83
N VAL A 17 6.61 -14.13 2.31
CA VAL A 17 7.66 -13.25 1.79
C VAL A 17 8.04 -13.71 0.39
N ARG A 18 7.89 -12.82 -0.60
CA ARG A 18 8.22 -13.11 -2.01
C ARG A 18 9.58 -12.58 -2.41
N ASN A 19 9.95 -11.41 -1.91
CA ASN A 19 11.26 -10.82 -2.16
C ASN A 19 11.65 -9.87 -1.04
N ILE A 20 12.96 -9.68 -0.89
CA ILE A 20 13.56 -8.65 -0.06
C ILE A 20 14.55 -7.94 -0.97
N ARG A 21 14.36 -6.64 -1.20
CA ARG A 21 15.25 -5.82 -2.03
C ARG A 21 15.84 -4.70 -1.20
N LYS A 22 17.09 -4.33 -1.50
CA LYS A 22 17.72 -3.16 -0.89
C LYS A 22 17.29 -1.90 -1.65
N ASN A 23 16.73 -0.92 -0.96
CA ASN A 23 16.53 0.44 -1.45
C ASN A 23 17.61 1.36 -0.85
N PRO A 24 18.71 1.63 -1.57
CA PRO A 24 19.81 2.44 -1.05
C PRO A 24 19.44 3.92 -0.85
N GLN A 25 18.31 4.39 -1.38
CA GLN A 25 17.88 5.78 -1.23
C GLN A 25 17.32 6.09 0.16
N ILE A 26 16.97 5.07 0.95
CA ILE A 26 16.40 5.24 2.30
C ILE A 26 17.40 4.65 3.31
N VAL A 27 18.16 5.53 3.97
CA VAL A 27 19.22 5.13 4.91
C VAL A 27 18.66 4.43 6.16
N ARG A 28 17.49 4.88 6.64
CA ARG A 28 16.88 4.37 7.88
C ARG A 28 16.24 3.00 7.71
N GLU A 29 15.67 2.72 6.53
CA GLU A 29 14.98 1.48 6.20
C GLU A 29 15.41 1.01 4.80
N PRO A 30 16.62 0.45 4.69
CA PRO A 30 17.23 0.17 3.40
C PRO A 30 16.67 -1.09 2.76
N PHE A 31 15.74 -1.81 3.38
CA PHE A 31 15.17 -3.04 2.84
C PHE A 31 13.67 -2.90 2.64
N VAL A 32 13.21 -3.31 1.46
CA VAL A 32 11.80 -3.36 1.10
C VAL A 32 11.42 -4.82 0.91
N THR A 33 10.39 -5.25 1.63
CA THR A 33 9.88 -6.63 1.60
C THR A 33 8.61 -6.69 0.78
N GLY A 34 8.62 -7.50 -0.28
CA GLY A 34 7.41 -7.88 -1.00
C GLY A 34 6.69 -9.03 -0.28
N LEU A 35 5.44 -8.81 0.09
CA LEU A 35 4.57 -9.80 0.73
C LEU A 35 3.45 -10.22 -0.22
N GLN A 36 3.06 -11.50 -0.16
CA GLN A 36 1.84 -11.99 -0.79
C GLN A 36 0.94 -12.61 0.28
N PHE A 37 -0.29 -12.11 0.40
CA PHE A 37 -1.30 -12.72 1.24
C PHE A 37 -1.78 -14.05 0.65
N VAL A 38 -1.88 -15.09 1.48
CA VAL A 38 -2.25 -16.45 1.06
C VAL A 38 -3.76 -16.60 0.96
N ARG A 39 -4.48 -16.15 1.99
CA ARG A 39 -5.94 -16.15 2.07
C ARG A 39 -6.41 -14.79 2.54
N VAL A 40 -7.22 -14.12 1.73
CA VAL A 40 -7.79 -12.81 2.06
C VAL A 40 -9.30 -12.94 1.97
N SER A 41 -10.00 -12.64 3.07
CA SER A 41 -11.46 -12.58 3.09
C SER A 41 -11.97 -11.44 2.20
N GLU A 42 -13.20 -11.53 1.72
CA GLU A 42 -13.81 -10.47 0.91
C GLU A 42 -13.85 -9.11 1.64
N ALA A 43 -14.08 -9.13 2.96
CA ALA A 43 -14.02 -7.92 3.79
C ALA A 43 -12.63 -7.27 3.75
N ASN A 44 -11.56 -8.08 3.85
CA ASN A 44 -10.18 -7.57 3.81
C ASN A 44 -9.77 -7.14 2.39
N LYS A 45 -10.26 -7.81 1.35
CA LYS A 45 -10.08 -7.37 -0.04
C LYS A 45 -10.68 -5.98 -0.28
N GLU A 46 -11.87 -5.73 0.25
CA GLU A 46 -12.53 -4.43 0.12
C GLU A 46 -11.76 -3.32 0.83
N ILE A 47 -11.19 -3.61 2.01
CA ILE A 47 -10.32 -2.66 2.73
C ILE A 47 -9.05 -2.38 1.91
N LEU A 48 -8.38 -3.42 1.42
CA LEU A 48 -7.18 -3.28 0.58
C LEU A 48 -7.48 -2.48 -0.70
N ARG A 49 -8.61 -2.75 -1.35
CA ARG A 49 -9.06 -2.04 -2.55
C ARG A 49 -9.21 -0.55 -2.29
N LYS A 50 -9.97 -0.17 -1.25
CA LYS A 50 -10.16 1.24 -0.87
C LYS A 50 -8.83 1.92 -0.53
N PHE A 51 -7.94 1.21 0.17
CA PHE A 51 -6.61 1.72 0.50
C PHE A 51 -5.77 2.00 -0.75
N ILE A 52 -5.69 1.05 -1.68
CA ILE A 52 -4.96 1.23 -2.95
C ILE A 52 -5.56 2.38 -3.76
N GLU A 53 -6.89 2.44 -3.89
CA GLU A 53 -7.59 3.51 -4.63
C GLU A 53 -7.26 4.89 -4.06
N SER A 54 -7.26 5.07 -2.73
CA SER A 54 -6.90 6.35 -2.10
C SER A 54 -5.49 6.83 -2.46
N ARG A 55 -4.52 5.91 -2.57
CA ARG A 55 -3.12 6.23 -2.92
C ARG A 55 -2.94 6.49 -4.41
N VAL A 56 -3.76 5.88 -5.27
CA VAL A 56 -3.74 6.12 -6.73
C VAL A 56 -4.32 7.49 -7.06
N ILE A 57 -5.37 7.91 -6.35
CA ILE A 57 -5.98 9.24 -6.52
C ILE A 57 -4.97 10.34 -6.20
N ASP A 58 -4.20 10.21 -5.10
CA ASP A 58 -3.13 11.15 -4.73
C ASP A 58 -2.05 11.31 -5.81
N ARG A 59 -1.73 10.26 -6.58
CA ARG A 59 -0.76 10.35 -7.68
C ARG A 59 -1.31 11.12 -8.88
N ARG A 60 -2.61 10.98 -9.20
CA ARG A 60 -3.23 11.66 -10.35
C ARG A 60 -3.46 13.15 -10.12
N SER A 61 -3.65 13.58 -8.88
CA SER A 61 -3.74 15.00 -8.52
C SER A 61 -2.37 15.70 -8.52
N GLY A 62 -1.26 14.98 -8.32
CA GLY A 62 0.10 15.53 -8.35
C GLY A 62 0.64 15.89 -9.75
N GLU A 63 0.19 15.21 -10.81
CA GLU A 63 0.66 15.48 -12.19
C GLU A 63 -0.01 16.70 -12.85
N ARG A 64 -1.18 17.14 -12.38
CA ARG A 64 -1.86 18.32 -12.97
C ARG A 64 -1.21 19.66 -12.60
N HIS A 65 -0.32 19.71 -11.61
CA HIS A 65 0.35 20.93 -11.19
C HIS A 65 1.78 21.13 -11.73
N ARG A 66 2.32 20.18 -12.50
CA ARG A 66 3.68 20.26 -13.05
C ARG A 66 3.77 20.67 -14.53
N ALA A 67 2.67 21.16 -15.12
CA ALA A 67 2.61 21.64 -16.51
C ALA A 67 2.53 23.18 -16.64
N LYS A 68 2.91 23.94 -15.61
CA LYS A 68 3.08 25.41 -15.70
C LYS A 68 4.25 25.85 -14.82
N LEU A 69 5.48 25.60 -15.24
CA LEU A 69 6.66 26.42 -14.96
C LEU A 69 7.60 26.32 -16.16
#